data_AF-A0A375AC13-F1
#
_entry.id   AF-A0A375AC13-F1
#
_cell.length_a   1.000
_cell.length_b   1.000
_cell.length_c   1.000
_cell.angle_alpha   90.00
_cell.angle_beta   90.00
_cell.angle_gamma   90.00
#
_symmetry.space_group_name_H-M   'P 1'
#
loop_
_entity.id
_entity.type
_entity.pdbx_description
1 polymer ?
#
loop_
_entity_poly.entity_id
_entity_poly.type
_entity_poly.pdbx_seq_one_letter_code
_entity_poly.pdbx_strand_id
1 'polypeptide(L)'
;MDKRLRDAAASDCAEVDESDFDNRVIILEKGDYCGVMLSYRFRYRKRKKNGDLEQRCTNGDTKIAINFCPFCGTKFKGKADG
;
A
#
# COMPACT_ATOMS: atom_id res chain seq x y z
N MET A 1 -0.87 7.68 -3.07
CA MET A 1 0.05 6.65 -2.54
C MET A 1 1.02 6.20 -3.62
N ASP A 2 0.50 5.68 -4.74
CA ASP A 2 1.26 5.33 -5.96
C ASP A 2 2.40 6.29 -6.29
N LYS A 3 2.10 7.59 -6.51
CA LYS A 3 3.11 8.61 -6.83
C LYS A 3 4.29 8.62 -5.86
N ARG A 4 4.03 8.57 -4.55
CA ARG A 4 5.08 8.59 -3.52
C ARG A 4 6.00 7.37 -3.63
N LEU A 5 5.46 6.20 -3.93
CA LEU A 5 6.24 4.96 -4.09
C LEU A 5 7.05 4.98 -5.39
N ARG A 6 6.48 5.51 -6.47
CA ARG A 6 7.21 5.75 -7.72
C ARG A 6 8.37 6.73 -7.54
N ASP A 7 8.13 7.84 -6.84
CA ASP A 7 9.16 8.84 -6.55
C ASP A 7 10.30 8.22 -5.70
N ALA A 8 9.95 7.42 -4.69
CA ALA A 8 10.94 6.72 -3.86
C ALA A 8 11.72 5.64 -4.62
N ALA A 9 11.10 5.01 -5.61
CA ALA A 9 11.74 3.98 -6.44
C ALA A 9 12.37 4.54 -7.72
N ALA A 10 12.32 5.85 -7.96
CA ALA A 10 12.58 6.46 -9.28
C ALA A 10 13.97 6.15 -9.86
N SER A 11 15.00 5.98 -9.03
CA SER A 11 16.36 5.63 -9.49
C SER A 11 16.47 4.21 -10.04
N ASP A 12 15.60 3.31 -9.57
CA ASP A 12 15.72 1.87 -9.76
C ASP A 12 14.53 1.28 -10.53
N CYS A 13 13.38 1.96 -10.53
CA CYS A 13 12.13 1.48 -11.08
C CYS A 13 12.10 1.67 -12.60
N ALA A 14 12.46 0.61 -13.33
CA ALA A 14 12.40 0.61 -14.78
C ALA A 14 10.98 0.36 -15.30
N GLU A 15 10.22 -0.51 -14.62
CA GLU A 15 8.84 -0.86 -14.98
C GLU A 15 8.05 -1.23 -13.72
N VAL A 16 6.81 -0.78 -13.61
CA VAL A 16 5.90 -1.16 -12.53
C VAL A 16 5.02 -2.31 -12.99
N ASP A 17 5.01 -3.38 -12.20
CA ASP A 17 4.29 -4.63 -12.45
C ASP A 17 2.93 -4.63 -11.73
N GLU A 18 2.90 -4.20 -10.46
CA GLU A 18 1.66 -4.04 -9.67
C GLU A 18 1.72 -2.72 -8.87
N SER A 19 0.60 -1.98 -8.81
CA SER A 19 0.41 -0.82 -7.94
C SER A 19 -1.06 -0.64 -7.59
N ASP A 20 -1.52 -1.31 -6.52
CA ASP A 20 -2.91 -1.24 -6.07
C ASP A 20 -3.07 -1.71 -4.61
N PHE A 21 -4.23 -1.46 -4.02
CA PHE A 21 -4.62 -2.03 -2.74
C PHE A 21 -4.94 -3.52 -2.87
N ASP A 22 -4.36 -4.31 -1.96
CA ASP A 22 -4.63 -5.76 -1.86
C ASP A 22 -6.09 -6.03 -1.46
N ASN A 23 -6.56 -5.26 -0.47
CA ASN A 23 -7.93 -5.33 0.01
C ASN A 23 -8.71 -4.13 -0.54
N ARG A 24 -9.82 -4.41 -1.22
CA ARG A 24 -10.73 -3.40 -1.78
C ARG A 24 -11.99 -3.16 -0.94
N VAL A 25 -12.13 -3.88 0.17
CA VAL A 25 -13.31 -3.81 1.05
C VAL A 25 -12.87 -3.35 2.45
N ILE A 26 -13.60 -2.39 2.99
CA ILE A 26 -13.45 -1.88 4.36
C ILE A 26 -14.72 -2.23 5.12
N ILE A 27 -14.59 -3.03 6.19
CA ILE A 27 -15.72 -3.40 7.06
C ILE A 27 -15.67 -2.50 8.28
N LEU A 28 -16.72 -1.70 8.50
CA LEU A 28 -16.83 -0.74 9.62
C LEU A 28 -17.86 -1.17 10.67
N GLU A 29 -18.22 -2.46 10.70
CA GLU A 29 -19.28 -2.99 11.57
C GLU A 29 -18.93 -2.98 13.08
N LYS A 30 -17.66 -2.70 13.44
CA LYS A 30 -17.18 -2.70 14.83
C LYS A 30 -17.31 -1.36 15.58
N GLY A 31 -18.15 -0.43 15.09
CA GLY A 31 -18.40 0.85 15.78
C GLY A 31 -17.19 1.80 15.75
N ASP A 32 -16.73 2.26 16.93
CA ASP A 32 -15.60 3.20 17.07
C ASP A 32 -14.22 2.52 16.91
N TYR A 33 -14.14 1.46 16.12
CA TYR A 33 -12.90 0.74 15.83
C TYR A 33 -12.84 0.31 14.38
N CYS A 34 -11.70 0.57 13.72
CA CYS A 34 -11.39 0.05 12.39
C CYS A 34 -10.07 -0.73 12.46
N GLY A 35 -10.17 -2.06 12.47
CA GLY A 35 -9.02 -2.96 12.45
C GLY A 35 -8.40 -3.18 11.08
N VAL A 36 -8.77 -2.38 10.07
CA VAL A 36 -8.36 -2.60 8.69
C VAL A 36 -7.01 -1.93 8.43
N MET A 37 -5.98 -2.76 8.26
CA MET A 37 -4.73 -2.36 7.62
C MET A 37 -4.87 -2.55 6.12
N LEU A 38 -4.94 -1.44 5.38
CA LEU A 38 -4.98 -1.47 3.93
C LEU A 38 -3.56 -1.71 3.40
N SER A 39 -3.28 -2.95 3.03
CA SER A 39 -2.02 -3.29 2.36
C SER A 39 -2.06 -2.74 0.94
N TYR A 40 -1.06 -1.95 0.58
CA TYR A 40 -0.85 -1.39 -0.75
C TYR A 40 0.34 -2.12 -1.38
N ARG A 41 0.08 -2.87 -2.45
CA ARG A 41 1.09 -3.61 -3.20
C ARG A 41 1.74 -2.68 -4.20
N PHE A 42 3.06 -2.65 -4.20
CA PHE A 42 3.85 -1.92 -5.17
C PHE A 42 5.04 -2.79 -5.58
N ARG A 43 4.96 -3.36 -6.77
CA ARG A 43 5.96 -4.27 -7.31
C ARG A 43 6.53 -3.70 -8.60
N TYR A 44 7.84 -3.71 -8.73
CA TYR A 44 8.52 -3.12 -9.87
C TYR A 44 9.75 -3.93 -10.27
N ARG A 45 10.13 -3.85 -11.55
CA ARG A 45 11.35 -4.45 -12.08
C ARG A 45 12.45 -3.40 -12.16
N LYS A 46 13.67 -3.77 -11.76
CA LYS A 46 14.85 -2.93 -11.91
C LYS A 46 15.48 -3.09 -13.29
N ARG A 47 16.26 -2.10 -13.70
CA ARG A 47 17.16 -2.22 -14.86
C ARG A 47 18.47 -2.86 -14.42
N LYS A 48 18.92 -3.86 -15.16
CA LYS A 48 20.27 -4.42 -15.07
C LYS A 48 21.27 -3.46 -15.69
N LYS A 49 22.55 -3.65 -15.39
CA LYS A 49 23.67 -2.87 -15.97
C LYS A 49 23.74 -2.97 -17.50
N ASN A 50 23.24 -4.07 -18.08
CA ASN A 50 23.22 -4.28 -19.53
C ASN A 50 21.98 -3.66 -20.22
N GLY A 51 21.10 -2.98 -19.48
CA GLY A 51 19.89 -2.34 -20.00
C GLY A 51 18.63 -3.19 -19.96
N ASP A 52 18.76 -4.51 -19.78
CA ASP A 52 17.61 -5.42 -19.65
C ASP A 52 16.88 -5.26 -18.32
N LEU A 53 15.63 -5.72 -18.25
CA LEU A 53 14.90 -5.81 -16.98
C LEU A 53 15.38 -6.99 -16.13
N GLU A 54 15.35 -6.82 -14.81
CA GLU A 54 15.44 -7.93 -13.87
C GLU A 54 14.22 -8.86 -14.01
N GLN A 55 14.48 -10.18 -13.95
CA GLN A 55 13.43 -11.18 -14.04
C GLN A 55 12.54 -11.19 -12.79
N ARG A 56 13.11 -10.88 -11.63
CA ARG A 56 12.39 -10.84 -10.35
C ARG A 56 11.88 -9.42 -10.07
N CYS A 57 10.64 -9.32 -9.60
CA CYS A 57 10.10 -8.07 -9.10
C CYS A 57 10.67 -7.72 -7.71
N THR A 58 11.04 -6.46 -7.53
CA THR A 58 11.32 -5.86 -6.23
C THR A 58 10.01 -5.53 -5.53
N ASN A 59 9.94 -5.80 -4.22
CA ASN A 59 8.78 -5.51 -3.38
C ASN A 59 8.97 -4.14 -2.68
N GLY A 60 8.08 -3.19 -2.98
CA GLY A 60 7.96 -1.90 -2.32
C GLY A 60 6.60 -1.75 -1.60
N ASP A 61 5.99 -2.87 -1.22
CA ASP A 61 4.70 -2.93 -0.56
C ASP A 61 4.72 -2.17 0.78
N THR A 62 3.55 -1.69 1.18
CA THR A 62 3.40 -0.89 2.38
C THR A 62 1.99 -1.02 2.93
N LYS A 63 1.77 -0.57 4.17
CA LYS A 63 0.49 -0.71 4.85
C LYS A 63 0.01 0.65 5.31
N ILE A 64 -1.29 0.90 5.15
CA ILE A 64 -1.96 2.11 5.62
C ILE A 64 -2.86 1.72 6.77
N ALA A 65 -2.63 2.35 7.92
CA ALA A 65 -3.52 2.27 9.08
C ALA A 65 -4.63 3.31 8.94
N ILE A 66 -5.89 2.88 9.04
CA ILE A 66 -7.04 3.78 9.04
C ILE A 66 -7.31 4.22 10.49
N ASN A 67 -6.82 5.40 10.86
CA ASN A 67 -7.04 5.98 12.20
C ASN A 67 -8.29 6.86 12.29
N PHE A 68 -8.90 7.20 11.16
CA PHE A 68 -10.06 8.09 11.08
C PHE A 68 -11.13 7.49 10.18
N CYS A 69 -12.39 7.69 10.52
CA CYS A 69 -13.52 7.25 9.70
C CYS A 69 -13.45 7.95 8.33
N PRO A 70 -13.47 7.21 7.21
CA PRO A 70 -13.38 7.80 5.87
C PRO A 70 -14.64 8.58 5.47
N PHE A 71 -15.75 8.44 6.20
CA PHE A 71 -17.02 9.11 5.90
C PHE A 71 -17.18 10.43 6.66
N CYS A 72 -16.82 10.48 7.95
CA CYS A 72 -17.04 11.65 8.80
C CYS A 72 -15.75 12.26 9.38
N GLY A 73 -14.59 11.64 9.18
CA GLY A 73 -13.30 12.14 9.68
C GLY A 73 -13.10 12.00 11.19
N THR A 74 -14.04 11.40 11.92
CA THR A 74 -13.87 11.14 13.36
C THR A 74 -12.73 10.14 13.58
N LYS A 75 -11.82 10.47 14.50
CA LYS A 75 -10.73 9.55 14.89
C LYS A 75 -11.31 8.35 15.63
N PHE A 76 -10.96 7.15 15.19
CA PHE A 76 -11.30 5.92 15.91
C PHE A 76 -10.60 5.90 17.28
N LYS A 77 -11.34 5.61 18.36
CA LYS A 77 -10.78 5.48 19.73
C LYS A 77 -10.92 4.09 20.33
N GLY A 78 -11.72 3.23 19.73
CA GLY A 78 -11.90 1.84 20.12
C GLY A 78 -10.62 1.02 19.96
N LYS A 79 -10.56 -0.11 20.66
CA LYS A 79 -9.44 -1.06 20.64
C LYS A 79 -9.86 -2.31 19.87
N ALA A 80 -8.86 -3.04 19.37
CA ALA A 80 -9.10 -4.37 18.82
C ALA A 80 -9.67 -5.27 19.92
N ASP A 81 -10.77 -5.96 19.63
CA ASP A 81 -11.18 -7.10 20.44
C ASP A 81 -10.10 -8.18 20.25
N GLY A 82 -9.43 -8.53 21.34
CA GLY A 82 -8.38 -9.57 21.38
C GLY A 82 -8.95 -10.97 21.25
#